data_AF-A0A353LNE9-F1
#
_entry.id   AF-A0A353LNE9-F1
#
_cell.length_a   1.000
_cell.length_b   1.000
_cell.length_c   1.000
_cell.angle_alpha   90.00
_cell.angle_beta   90.00
_cell.angle_gamma   90.00
#
_symmetry.space_group_name_H-M   'P 1'
#
loop_
_entity.id
_entity.type
_entity.pdbx_description
1 polymer ?
#
loop_
_entity_poly.entity_id
_entity_poly.type
_entity_poly.pdbx_seq_one_letter_code
_entity_poly.pdbx_strand_id
1 'polypeptide(L)'
;GVPLWGYVVVGLLGGLVGIAELISRYPDSPVRAVATPPGIFYATINLLAAIAALAIGAVLSDTQPVPHETPHGEVLLFRTEDLLILLATAGFGALAFLRTKLITLRVGDADIGVGPSFILDTLLHAADRAVDRARAEPRAQLISDIMAPVSFEEAKLVLPTYCFAIMQNVSVEEQQKVALEIEALSGVDMPDRVKALNLGLLLLNIVGEHVLRIAVQNLEQEFAAAGRVLESVEQEMEGIDFDIAIVNLTPLCAELADMPEDQQIEVEYEVQRMKALSLTDQTRRYLFGLFLIKTFGADIVSKAIKAIRDDISLSDTPQPSLPHP
;
A
#
# COMPACT_ATOMS: atom_id res chain seq x y z
N GLY A 1 -38.93 -17.32 -36.40
CA GLY A 1 -38.30 -16.39 -35.47
C GLY A 1 -37.10 -17.07 -34.86
N VAL A 2 -36.28 -16.32 -34.13
CA VAL A 2 -35.19 -16.92 -33.34
C VAL A 2 -35.82 -17.77 -32.24
N PRO A 3 -35.38 -19.02 -32.03
CA PRO A 3 -35.91 -19.87 -30.97
C PRO A 3 -35.55 -19.32 -29.59
N LEU A 4 -36.36 -19.61 -28.57
CA LEU A 4 -36.15 -19.11 -27.20
C LEU A 4 -34.75 -19.45 -26.67
N TRP A 5 -34.24 -20.64 -26.97
CA TRP A 5 -32.90 -21.07 -26.57
C TRP A 5 -31.80 -20.18 -27.17
N GLY A 6 -32.02 -19.56 -28.33
CA GLY A 6 -31.07 -18.64 -28.95
C GLY A 6 -30.84 -17.40 -28.10
N TYR A 7 -31.91 -16.83 -27.54
CA TYR A 7 -31.83 -15.70 -26.60
C TYR A 7 -31.11 -16.09 -25.31
N VAL A 8 -31.35 -17.30 -24.81
CA VAL A 8 -30.64 -17.83 -23.63
C VAL A 8 -29.14 -17.97 -23.92
N VAL A 9 -28.77 -18.57 -25.06
CA VAL A 9 -27.37 -18.75 -25.45
C VAL A 9 -26.65 -17.42 -25.59
N VAL A 10 -27.22 -16.46 -26.33
CA VAL A 10 -26.59 -15.15 -26.53
C VAL A 10 -26.52 -14.34 -25.23
N GLY A 11 -27.56 -14.41 -24.40
CA GLY A 11 -27.55 -13.79 -23.08
C GLY A 11 -26.46 -14.36 -22.18
N LEU A 12 -26.29 -15.69 -22.16
CA LEU A 12 -25.20 -16.35 -21.43
C LEU A 12 -23.82 -15.95 -21.97
N LEU A 13 -23.64 -15.89 -23.29
CA LEU A 13 -22.39 -15.43 -23.89
C LEU A 13 -22.07 -14.00 -23.49
N GLY A 14 -23.03 -13.08 -23.57
CA GLY A 14 -22.88 -11.70 -23.14
C GLY A 14 -22.51 -11.58 -21.66
N GLY A 15 -23.26 -12.27 -20.79
CA GLY A 15 -23.01 -12.29 -19.36
C GLY A 15 -21.64 -12.87 -19.00
N LEU A 16 -21.23 -13.97 -19.62
CA LEU A 16 -19.93 -14.60 -19.40
C LEU A 16 -18.77 -13.72 -19.83
N VAL A 17 -18.87 -13.00 -20.95
CA VAL A 17 -17.83 -12.06 -21.35
C VAL A 17 -17.76 -10.88 -20.37
N GLY A 18 -18.91 -10.37 -19.91
CA GLY A 18 -18.93 -9.33 -18.88
C GLY A 18 -18.27 -9.78 -17.56
N ILE A 19 -18.53 -11.02 -17.14
CA ILE A 19 -17.88 -11.64 -15.98
C ILE A 19 -16.38 -11.83 -16.21
N ALA A 20 -15.97 -12.34 -17.37
CA ALA A 20 -14.56 -12.55 -17.70
C ALA A 20 -13.75 -11.25 -17.70
N GLU A 21 -14.35 -10.16 -18.17
CA GLU A 21 -13.75 -8.83 -18.13
C GLU A 21 -13.57 -8.32 -16.70
N LEU A 22 -14.57 -8.51 -15.83
CA LEU A 22 -14.43 -8.20 -14.41
C LEU A 22 -13.30 -9.03 -13.77
N ILE A 23 -13.28 -10.35 -13.99
CA ILE A 23 -12.26 -11.25 -13.44
C ILE A 23 -10.85 -10.81 -13.87
N SER A 24 -10.67 -10.49 -15.16
CA SER A 24 -9.38 -10.03 -15.69
C SER A 24 -8.91 -8.71 -15.06
N ARG A 25 -9.83 -7.88 -14.57
CA ARG A 25 -9.52 -6.58 -13.97
C ARG A 25 -9.18 -6.68 -12.48
N TYR A 26 -9.61 -7.74 -11.80
CA TYR A 26 -9.39 -7.96 -10.37
C TYR A 26 -8.78 -9.34 -10.08
N PRO A 27 -7.53 -9.61 -10.52
CA PRO A 27 -6.88 -10.92 -10.37
C PRO A 27 -6.80 -11.39 -8.91
N ASP A 28 -6.67 -10.46 -7.96
CA ASP A 28 -6.51 -10.78 -6.54
C ASP A 28 -7.84 -11.06 -5.81
N SER A 29 -8.99 -10.73 -6.41
CA SER A 29 -10.31 -10.96 -5.77
C SER A 29 -11.48 -11.12 -6.77
N PRO A 30 -11.35 -12.02 -7.75
CA PRO A 30 -12.24 -12.08 -8.92
C PRO A 30 -13.70 -12.36 -8.54
N VAL A 31 -13.92 -13.27 -7.59
CA VAL A 31 -15.28 -13.65 -7.14
C VAL A 31 -15.99 -12.49 -6.44
N ARG A 32 -15.27 -11.74 -5.61
CA ARG A 32 -15.85 -10.61 -4.86
C ARG A 32 -16.17 -9.44 -5.78
N ALA A 33 -15.33 -9.18 -6.78
CA ALA A 33 -15.58 -8.12 -7.76
C ALA A 33 -16.89 -8.33 -8.53
N VAL A 34 -17.12 -9.56 -9.01
CA VAL A 34 -18.35 -9.95 -9.71
C VAL A 34 -19.57 -9.87 -8.78
N ALA A 35 -19.42 -10.24 -7.51
CA ALA A 35 -20.51 -10.25 -6.53
C ALA A 35 -20.91 -8.85 -6.02
N THR A 36 -20.19 -7.79 -6.37
CA THR A 36 -20.59 -6.42 -5.99
C THR A 36 -21.83 -5.98 -6.77
N PRO A 37 -22.73 -5.13 -6.21
CA PRO A 37 -23.90 -4.64 -6.95
C PRO A 37 -23.54 -3.97 -8.29
N PRO A 38 -22.48 -3.14 -8.40
CA PRO A 38 -22.05 -2.61 -9.69
C PRO A 38 -21.52 -3.70 -10.64
N GLY A 39 -20.81 -4.72 -10.12
CA GLY A 39 -20.33 -5.87 -10.91
C GLY A 39 -21.47 -6.74 -11.46
N ILE A 40 -22.49 -7.01 -10.64
CA ILE A 40 -23.72 -7.71 -11.08
C ILE A 40 -24.44 -6.90 -12.14
N PHE A 41 -24.59 -5.59 -11.93
CA PHE A 41 -25.24 -4.70 -12.90
C PHE A 41 -24.47 -4.63 -14.23
N TYR A 42 -23.13 -4.60 -14.16
CA TYR A 42 -22.25 -4.68 -15.33
C TYR A 42 -22.48 -5.96 -16.14
N ALA A 43 -22.44 -7.14 -15.51
CA ALA A 43 -22.70 -8.42 -16.17
C ALA A 43 -24.12 -8.47 -16.77
N THR A 44 -25.11 -7.88 -16.07
CA THR A 44 -26.51 -7.81 -16.52
C THR A 44 -26.65 -6.95 -17.77
N ILE A 45 -25.98 -5.79 -17.85
CA ILE A 45 -26.00 -4.95 -19.06
C ILE A 45 -25.42 -5.71 -20.25
N ASN A 46 -24.31 -6.42 -20.07
CA ASN A 46 -23.70 -7.20 -21.15
C ASN A 46 -24.64 -8.30 -21.65
N LEU A 47 -25.30 -9.01 -20.73
CA LEU A 47 -26.33 -10.00 -21.06
C LEU A 47 -27.49 -9.37 -21.83
N LEU A 48 -28.05 -8.26 -21.34
CA LEU A 48 -29.20 -7.60 -21.96
C LEU A 48 -28.85 -7.00 -23.32
N ALA A 49 -27.65 -6.45 -23.48
CA ALA A 49 -27.18 -5.90 -24.74
C ALA A 49 -27.04 -6.98 -25.81
N ALA A 50 -26.53 -8.16 -25.43
CA ALA A 50 -26.43 -9.30 -26.34
C ALA A 50 -27.83 -9.80 -26.77
N ILE A 51 -28.78 -9.89 -25.82
CA ILE A 51 -30.19 -10.22 -26.12
C ILE A 51 -30.82 -9.17 -27.04
N ALA A 52 -30.61 -7.88 -26.76
CA ALA A 52 -31.15 -6.79 -27.56
C ALA A 52 -30.59 -6.79 -28.97
N ALA A 53 -29.28 -7.03 -29.13
CA ALA A 53 -28.64 -7.16 -30.44
C ALA A 53 -29.22 -8.33 -31.25
N LEU A 54 -29.51 -9.47 -30.60
CA LEU A 54 -30.16 -10.60 -31.26
C LEU A 54 -31.59 -10.25 -31.68
N ALA A 55 -32.36 -9.58 -30.82
CA ALA A 55 -33.73 -9.16 -31.14
C ALA A 55 -33.75 -8.17 -32.32
N ILE A 56 -32.85 -7.18 -32.32
CA ILE A 56 -32.72 -6.21 -33.41
C ILE A 56 -32.26 -6.91 -34.68
N GLY A 57 -31.22 -7.74 -34.61
CA GLY A 57 -30.70 -8.48 -35.76
C GLY A 57 -31.74 -9.41 -36.38
N ALA A 58 -32.58 -10.05 -35.57
CA ALA A 58 -33.67 -10.90 -36.04
C ALA A 58 -34.81 -10.12 -36.73
N VAL A 59 -35.01 -8.86 -36.37
CA VAL A 59 -35.99 -7.96 -37.04
C VAL A 59 -35.40 -7.41 -38.34
N LEU A 60 -34.11 -7.09 -38.34
CA LEU A 60 -33.41 -6.51 -39.48
C LEU A 60 -32.94 -7.55 -40.51
N SER A 61 -32.85 -8.83 -40.14
CA SER A 61 -32.53 -9.89 -41.07
C SER A 61 -33.67 -10.05 -42.07
N ASP A 62 -33.52 -9.46 -43.26
CA ASP A 62 -34.45 -9.55 -44.41
C ASP A 62 -34.46 -10.94 -45.06
N THR A 63 -34.05 -11.97 -44.31
CA THR A 63 -34.04 -13.35 -44.77
C THR A 63 -35.48 -13.79 -44.89
N GLN A 64 -35.96 -13.96 -46.13
CA GLN A 64 -37.20 -14.68 -46.41
C GLN A 64 -37.19 -15.95 -45.57
N PRO A 65 -38.15 -16.15 -44.64
CA PRO A 65 -38.11 -17.28 -43.74
C PRO A 65 -38.23 -18.57 -44.55
N VAL A 66 -37.11 -19.29 -44.69
CA VAL A 66 -37.10 -20.61 -45.33
C VAL A 66 -37.28 -21.63 -44.22
N PRO A 67 -38.43 -22.35 -44.17
CA PRO A 67 -38.65 -23.37 -43.16
C PRO A 67 -37.60 -24.47 -43.33
N HIS A 68 -36.81 -24.69 -42.29
CA HIS A 68 -35.84 -25.76 -42.21
C HIS A 68 -36.24 -26.70 -41.08
N GLU A 69 -36.57 -27.95 -41.43
CA GLU A 69 -36.76 -29.01 -40.44
C GLU A 69 -35.39 -29.51 -39.96
N THR A 70 -35.19 -29.41 -38.66
CA THR A 70 -34.01 -29.99 -37.99
C THR A 70 -34.15 -31.51 -37.89
N PRO A 71 -33.05 -32.26 -37.67
CA PRO A 71 -33.08 -33.71 -37.45
C PRO A 71 -33.95 -34.16 -36.27
N HIS A 72 -34.34 -33.24 -35.38
CA HIS A 72 -35.20 -33.47 -34.22
C HIS A 72 -36.65 -32.98 -34.42
N GLY A 73 -37.03 -32.57 -35.64
CA GLY A 73 -38.40 -32.19 -35.98
C GLY A 73 -38.79 -30.75 -35.64
N GLU A 74 -37.86 -29.90 -35.19
CA GLU A 74 -38.13 -28.46 -35.02
C GLU A 74 -38.03 -27.74 -36.37
N VAL A 75 -39.02 -26.90 -36.68
CA VAL A 75 -39.01 -26.01 -37.86
C VAL A 75 -38.37 -24.68 -37.47
N LEU A 76 -37.19 -24.41 -37.99
CA LEU A 76 -36.51 -23.12 -37.85
C LEU A 76 -36.81 -22.25 -39.07
N LEU A 77 -36.99 -20.93 -38.85
CA LEU A 77 -37.14 -19.97 -39.95
C LEU A 77 -35.80 -19.47 -40.51
N PHE A 78 -34.70 -19.94 -39.94
CA PHE A 78 -33.34 -19.63 -40.36
C PHE A 78 -32.63 -20.92 -40.75
N ARG A 79 -31.75 -20.85 -41.76
CA ARG A 79 -30.76 -21.90 -41.98
C ARG A 79 -29.83 -21.95 -40.76
N THR A 80 -29.36 -23.15 -40.40
CA THR A 80 -28.48 -23.35 -39.23
C THR A 80 -27.24 -22.45 -39.28
N GLU A 81 -26.63 -22.28 -40.45
CA GLU A 81 -25.45 -21.42 -40.66
C GLU A 81 -25.76 -19.94 -40.37
N ASP A 82 -26.86 -19.42 -40.92
CA ASP A 82 -27.29 -18.03 -40.73
C ASP A 82 -27.66 -17.76 -39.26
N LEU A 83 -28.29 -18.73 -38.60
CA LEU A 83 -28.61 -18.65 -37.17
C LEU A 83 -27.33 -18.59 -36.34
N LEU A 84 -26.33 -19.43 -36.60
CA LEU A 84 -25.06 -19.41 -35.87
C LEU A 84 -24.30 -18.10 -36.06
N ILE A 85 -24.26 -17.57 -37.29
CA ILE A 85 -23.66 -16.27 -37.58
C ILE A 85 -24.40 -15.16 -36.84
N LEU A 86 -25.73 -15.17 -36.84
CA LEU A 86 -26.53 -14.17 -36.13
C LEU A 86 -26.31 -14.24 -34.61
N LEU A 87 -26.28 -15.43 -34.01
CA LEU A 87 -26.02 -15.61 -32.58
C LEU A 87 -24.60 -15.12 -32.22
N ALA A 88 -23.59 -15.45 -33.03
CA ALA A 88 -22.21 -15.03 -32.80
C ALA A 88 -22.02 -13.51 -32.96
N THR A 89 -22.59 -12.92 -34.02
CA THR A 89 -22.52 -11.47 -34.27
C THR A 89 -23.32 -10.69 -33.23
N ALA A 90 -24.48 -11.17 -32.78
CA ALA A 90 -25.22 -10.54 -31.69
C ALA A 90 -24.47 -10.62 -30.36
N GLY A 91 -23.89 -11.78 -30.02
CA GLY A 91 -23.12 -11.96 -28.80
C GLY A 91 -21.85 -11.11 -28.78
N PHE A 92 -20.91 -11.39 -29.68
CA PHE A 92 -19.62 -10.70 -29.70
C PHE A 92 -19.69 -9.26 -30.22
N GLY A 93 -20.57 -9.00 -31.19
CA GLY A 93 -20.73 -7.66 -31.78
C GLY A 93 -21.33 -6.65 -30.82
N ALA A 94 -22.31 -7.06 -29.98
CA ALA A 94 -22.83 -6.19 -28.92
C ALA A 94 -21.73 -5.77 -27.94
N LEU A 95 -20.87 -6.72 -27.55
CA LEU A 95 -19.76 -6.49 -26.63
C LEU A 95 -18.70 -5.58 -27.26
N ALA A 96 -18.35 -5.81 -28.52
CA ALA A 96 -17.43 -4.95 -29.26
C ALA A 96 -17.98 -3.52 -29.39
N PHE A 97 -19.27 -3.38 -29.69
CA PHE A 97 -19.94 -2.08 -29.76
C PHE A 97 -19.92 -1.35 -28.42
N LEU A 98 -20.28 -2.03 -27.33
CA LEU A 98 -20.27 -1.46 -25.99
C LEU A 98 -18.88 -1.02 -25.52
N ARG A 99 -17.80 -1.62 -26.03
CA ARG A 99 -16.41 -1.21 -25.72
C ARG A 99 -15.88 -0.08 -26.60
N THR A 100 -16.64 0.36 -27.59
CA THR A 100 -16.16 1.36 -28.54
C THR A 100 -16.15 2.76 -27.91
N LYS A 101 -15.02 3.45 -28.03
CA LYS A 101 -14.86 4.88 -27.72
C LYS A 101 -14.92 5.67 -29.03
N LEU A 102 -16.00 6.41 -29.25
CA LEU A 102 -16.23 7.10 -30.52
C LEU A 102 -15.47 8.42 -30.60
N ILE A 103 -15.37 9.13 -29.47
CA ILE A 103 -14.68 10.42 -29.37
C ILE A 103 -13.90 10.41 -28.06
N THR A 104 -12.63 10.84 -28.06
CA THR A 104 -11.86 11.05 -26.83
C THR A 104 -11.74 12.54 -26.57
N LEU A 105 -12.23 13.00 -25.42
CA LEU A 105 -12.11 14.38 -24.96
C LEU A 105 -11.07 14.45 -23.84
N ARG A 106 -10.06 15.31 -24.01
CA ARG A 106 -9.12 15.65 -22.93
C ARG A 106 -9.79 16.65 -21.99
N VAL A 107 -10.01 16.30 -20.73
CA VAL A 107 -10.51 17.21 -19.69
C VAL A 107 -9.47 17.28 -18.58
N GLY A 108 -8.77 18.42 -18.48
CA GLY A 108 -7.61 18.56 -17.62
C GLY A 108 -6.49 17.61 -18.06
N ASP A 109 -6.06 16.72 -17.17
CA ASP A 109 -5.00 15.74 -17.44
C ASP A 109 -5.51 14.32 -17.75
N ALA A 110 -6.82 14.17 -17.95
CA ALA A 110 -7.46 12.89 -18.23
C ALA A 110 -8.13 12.86 -19.61
N ASP A 111 -7.96 11.75 -20.34
CA ASP A 111 -8.67 11.47 -21.58
C ASP A 111 -9.94 10.67 -21.30
N ILE A 112 -11.10 11.27 -21.60
CA ILE A 112 -12.42 10.68 -21.40
C ILE A 112 -12.96 10.23 -22.75
N GLY A 113 -13.13 8.92 -22.91
CA GLY A 113 -13.84 8.35 -24.05
C GLY A 113 -15.34 8.61 -23.94
N VAL A 114 -15.91 9.33 -24.89
CA VAL A 114 -17.35 9.50 -25.11
C VAL A 114 -17.80 8.47 -26.14
N GLY A 115 -18.67 7.57 -25.72
CA GLY A 115 -19.21 6.48 -26.53
C GLY A 115 -20.03 5.52 -25.67
N PRO A 116 -20.50 4.39 -26.25
CA PRO A 116 -21.20 3.35 -25.51
C PRO A 116 -20.42 2.85 -24.28
N SER A 117 -19.08 2.88 -24.34
CA SER A 117 -18.23 2.45 -23.22
C SER A 117 -18.39 3.30 -21.97
N PHE A 118 -18.84 4.55 -22.07
CA PHE A 118 -18.94 5.46 -20.92
C PHE A 118 -19.82 4.91 -19.79
N ILE A 119 -20.92 4.23 -20.14
CA ILE A 119 -21.83 3.60 -19.17
C ILE A 119 -21.10 2.48 -18.44
N LEU A 120 -20.41 1.62 -19.20
CA LEU A 120 -19.63 0.50 -18.66
C LEU A 120 -18.47 1.00 -17.80
N ASP A 121 -17.72 1.98 -18.29
CA ASP A 121 -16.61 2.61 -17.58
C ASP A 121 -17.11 3.19 -16.26
N THR A 122 -18.25 3.88 -16.23
CA THR A 122 -18.83 4.45 -14.99
C THR A 122 -19.15 3.36 -13.97
N LEU A 123 -19.70 2.23 -14.42
CA LEU A 123 -20.03 1.09 -13.57
C LEU A 123 -18.78 0.37 -13.07
N LEU A 124 -17.75 0.23 -13.91
CA LEU A 124 -16.46 -0.31 -13.53
C LEU A 124 -15.79 0.55 -12.46
N HIS A 125 -15.82 1.88 -12.59
CA HIS A 125 -15.32 2.79 -11.55
C HIS A 125 -16.15 2.71 -10.26
N ALA A 126 -17.46 2.45 -10.34
CA ALA A 126 -18.29 2.23 -9.16
C ALA A 126 -17.98 0.87 -8.49
N ALA A 127 -17.72 -0.16 -9.29
CA ALA A 127 -17.28 -1.48 -8.84
C ALA A 127 -15.92 -1.40 -8.16
N ASP A 128 -14.95 -0.68 -8.74
CA ASP A 128 -13.64 -0.39 -8.16
C ASP A 128 -13.80 0.12 -6.74
N ARG A 129 -14.54 1.23 -6.58
CA ARG A 129 -14.75 1.84 -5.26
C ARG A 129 -15.50 0.92 -4.30
N ALA A 130 -16.42 0.07 -4.78
CA ALA A 130 -17.15 -0.87 -3.94
C ALA A 130 -16.24 -2.00 -3.44
N VAL A 131 -15.39 -2.54 -4.32
CA VAL A 131 -14.38 -3.54 -3.99
C VAL A 131 -13.36 -2.95 -3.03
N ASP A 132 -12.86 -1.74 -3.28
CA ASP A 132 -11.91 -1.05 -2.41
C ASP A 132 -12.48 -0.83 -1.01
N ARG A 133 -13.73 -0.37 -0.90
CA ARG A 133 -14.42 -0.22 0.40
C ARG A 133 -14.58 -1.56 1.12
N ALA A 134 -14.99 -2.61 0.42
CA ALA A 134 -15.15 -3.94 1.00
C ALA A 134 -13.81 -4.58 1.42
N ARG A 135 -12.71 -4.15 0.80
CA ARG A 135 -11.35 -4.60 1.13
C ARG A 135 -10.69 -3.76 2.22
N ALA A 136 -11.12 -2.52 2.41
CA ALA A 136 -10.46 -1.57 3.31
C ALA A 136 -10.34 -2.12 4.74
N GLU A 137 -11.41 -2.64 5.32
CA GLU A 137 -11.43 -3.14 6.70
C GLU A 137 -10.55 -4.40 6.89
N PRO A 138 -10.73 -5.51 6.12
CA PRO A 138 -9.83 -6.66 6.23
C PRO A 138 -8.36 -6.31 5.99
N ARG A 139 -8.10 -5.38 5.07
CA ARG A 139 -6.75 -4.92 4.74
C ARG A 139 -6.14 -4.09 5.88
N ALA A 140 -6.93 -3.23 6.51
CA ALA A 140 -6.50 -2.45 7.67
C ALA A 140 -6.20 -3.34 8.88
N GLN A 141 -7.04 -4.35 9.13
CA GLN A 141 -6.78 -5.33 10.18
C GLN A 141 -5.51 -6.13 9.91
N LEU A 142 -5.40 -6.67 8.69
CA LEU A 142 -4.24 -7.43 8.24
C LEU A 142 -2.93 -6.65 8.42
N ILE A 143 -2.91 -5.37 8.02
CA ILE A 143 -1.70 -4.57 8.12
C ILE A 143 -1.39 -4.18 9.57
N SER A 144 -2.42 -3.95 10.39
CA SER A 144 -2.25 -3.70 11.82
C SER A 144 -1.57 -4.87 12.52
N ASP A 145 -1.95 -6.10 12.14
CA ASP A 145 -1.39 -7.32 12.70
C ASP A 145 0.05 -7.55 12.21
N ILE A 146 0.31 -7.43 10.91
CA ILE A 146 1.66 -7.64 10.34
C ILE A 146 2.65 -6.59 10.84
N MET A 147 2.26 -5.31 10.87
CA MET A 147 3.14 -4.22 11.27
C MET A 147 3.13 -3.98 12.78
N ALA A 148 2.49 -4.85 13.58
CA ALA A 148 2.45 -4.76 15.04
C ALA A 148 3.81 -4.44 15.70
N PRO A 149 4.91 -5.13 15.36
CA PRO A 149 6.21 -4.91 16.00
C PRO A 149 7.09 -3.82 15.34
N VAL A 150 6.58 -3.09 14.35
CA VAL A 150 7.42 -2.25 13.48
C VAL A 150 7.36 -0.78 13.88
N SER A 151 8.54 -0.18 14.12
CA SER A 151 8.76 1.27 14.18
C SER A 151 9.06 1.81 12.78
N PHE A 152 8.45 2.94 12.40
CA PHE A 152 8.69 3.51 11.07
C PHE A 152 10.13 3.99 10.93
N GLU A 153 10.68 4.67 11.94
CA GLU A 153 12.05 5.20 11.89
C GLU A 153 13.10 4.11 11.69
N GLU A 154 12.90 2.94 12.28
CA GLU A 154 13.80 1.78 12.16
C GLU A 154 13.61 1.04 10.84
N ALA A 155 12.36 0.95 10.36
CA ALA A 155 12.01 0.10 9.23
C ALA A 155 12.03 0.80 7.87
N LYS A 156 11.95 2.14 7.81
CA LYS A 156 11.78 2.90 6.55
C LYS A 156 12.85 2.64 5.49
N LEU A 157 14.04 2.21 5.89
CA LEU A 157 15.11 1.79 4.97
C LEU A 157 15.23 0.25 4.87
N VAL A 158 15.26 -0.43 6.02
CA VAL A 158 15.61 -1.86 6.10
C VAL A 158 14.50 -2.73 5.52
N LEU A 159 13.24 -2.46 5.85
CA LEU A 159 12.12 -3.29 5.47
C LEU A 159 11.84 -3.27 3.94
N PRO A 160 11.75 -2.12 3.25
CA PRO A 160 11.64 -2.10 1.79
C PRO A 160 12.79 -2.81 1.08
N THR A 161 14.02 -2.56 1.53
CA THR A 161 15.23 -3.17 0.95
C THR A 161 15.18 -4.69 1.05
N TYR A 162 14.80 -5.21 2.22
CA TYR A 162 14.69 -6.66 2.44
C TYR A 162 13.54 -7.27 1.62
N CYS A 163 12.38 -6.61 1.58
CA CYS A 163 11.24 -7.00 0.75
C CYS A 163 11.61 -7.11 -0.74
N PHE A 164 12.36 -6.14 -1.28
CA PHE A 164 12.80 -6.17 -2.68
C PHE A 164 13.90 -7.19 -2.94
N ALA A 165 14.77 -7.47 -1.96
CA ALA A 165 15.76 -8.52 -2.09
C ALA A 165 15.13 -9.93 -2.16
N ILE A 166 14.01 -10.14 -1.45
CA ILE A 166 13.25 -11.39 -1.52
C ILE A 166 12.49 -11.50 -2.85
N MET A 167 11.99 -10.38 -3.37
CA MET A 167 11.25 -10.32 -4.63
C MET A 167 12.19 -10.22 -5.84
N GLN A 168 12.36 -11.33 -6.57
CA GLN A 168 13.32 -11.40 -7.69
C GLN A 168 12.99 -10.51 -8.92
N ASN A 169 11.83 -9.85 -8.98
CA ASN A 169 11.32 -9.17 -10.18
C ASN A 169 10.76 -7.75 -9.95
N VAL A 170 11.14 -7.03 -8.89
CA VAL A 170 10.69 -5.62 -8.71
C VAL A 170 11.51 -4.70 -9.61
N SER A 171 10.83 -3.95 -10.48
CA SER A 171 11.49 -3.01 -11.40
C SER A 171 12.15 -1.84 -10.66
N VAL A 172 13.15 -1.21 -11.29
CA VAL A 172 13.84 -0.05 -10.71
C VAL A 172 12.87 1.13 -10.56
N GLU A 173 11.94 1.28 -11.50
CA GLU A 173 10.89 2.31 -11.47
C GLU A 173 9.95 2.14 -10.26
N GLU A 174 9.55 0.90 -9.95
CA GLU A 174 8.72 0.63 -8.76
C GLU A 174 9.49 0.92 -7.46
N GLN A 175 10.77 0.54 -7.39
CA GLN A 175 11.61 0.83 -6.22
C GLN A 175 11.79 2.34 -6.00
N GLN A 176 12.00 3.11 -7.07
CA GLN A 176 12.11 4.57 -7.00
C GLN A 176 10.81 5.23 -6.57
N LYS A 177 9.67 4.78 -7.09
CA LYS A 177 8.36 5.29 -6.70
C LYS A 177 8.11 5.09 -5.20
N VAL A 178 8.46 3.91 -4.68
CA VAL A 178 8.36 3.60 -3.24
C VAL A 178 9.26 4.50 -2.42
N ALA A 179 10.51 4.69 -2.84
CA ALA A 179 11.46 5.55 -2.12
C ALA A 179 10.92 6.98 -1.97
N LEU A 180 10.36 7.55 -3.05
CA LEU A 180 9.74 8.88 -3.04
C LEU A 180 8.52 8.95 -2.10
N GLU A 181 7.67 7.93 -2.11
CA GLU A 181 6.50 7.88 -1.22
C GLU A 181 6.90 7.71 0.26
N ILE A 182 7.96 6.96 0.55
CA ILE A 182 8.52 6.83 1.91
C ILE A 182 9.13 8.16 2.38
N GLU A 183 9.87 8.85 1.52
CA GLU A 183 10.43 10.17 1.82
C GLU A 183 9.32 11.19 2.11
N ALA A 184 8.28 11.21 1.27
CA ALA A 184 7.09 12.02 1.50
C ALA A 184 6.43 11.69 2.85
N LEU A 185 6.25 10.40 3.16
CA LEU A 185 5.68 9.95 4.43
C LEU A 185 6.55 10.33 5.64
N SER A 186 7.88 10.29 5.49
CA SER A 186 8.83 10.71 6.53
C SER A 186 8.65 12.18 6.88
N GLY A 187 8.40 13.04 5.88
CA GLY A 187 8.22 14.48 6.04
C GLY A 187 6.87 14.93 6.63
N VAL A 188 5.88 14.04 6.73
CA VAL A 188 4.58 14.36 7.33
C VAL A 188 4.63 14.24 8.84
N ASP A 189 4.06 15.22 9.54
CA ASP A 189 3.87 15.16 10.99
C ASP A 189 2.69 14.24 11.34
N MET A 190 2.98 13.02 11.78
CA MET A 190 2.00 12.03 12.25
C MET A 190 2.68 11.01 13.18
N PRO A 191 1.93 10.30 14.04
CA PRO A 191 2.52 9.32 14.95
C PRO A 191 3.29 8.22 14.21
N ASP A 192 4.42 7.78 14.76
CA ASP A 192 5.29 6.76 14.17
C ASP A 192 4.53 5.49 13.80
N ARG A 193 3.64 5.03 14.69
CA ARG A 193 2.74 3.90 14.43
C ARG A 193 1.92 4.06 13.14
N VAL A 194 1.40 5.26 12.88
CA VAL A 194 0.60 5.53 11.68
C VAL A 194 1.49 5.55 10.45
N LYS A 195 2.72 6.08 10.54
CA LYS A 195 3.71 5.97 9.46
C LYS A 195 4.08 4.52 9.18
N ALA A 196 4.23 3.68 10.21
CA ALA A 196 4.56 2.26 10.04
C ALA A 196 3.42 1.51 9.33
N LEU A 197 2.16 1.79 9.69
CA LEU A 197 1.00 1.22 8.99
C LEU A 197 0.94 1.65 7.51
N ASN A 198 1.21 2.93 7.22
CA ASN A 198 1.23 3.44 5.85
C ASN A 198 2.39 2.85 5.03
N LEU A 199 3.59 2.72 5.61
CA LEU A 199 4.72 2.01 5.03
C LEU A 199 4.33 0.56 4.68
N GLY A 200 3.68 -0.12 5.63
CA GLY A 200 3.20 -1.47 5.42
C GLY A 200 2.16 -1.57 4.30
N LEU A 201 1.20 -0.65 4.24
CA LEU A 201 0.18 -0.62 3.18
C LEU A 201 0.79 -0.41 1.79
N LEU A 202 1.83 0.43 1.73
CA LEU A 202 2.58 0.74 0.53
C LEU A 202 3.36 -0.49 0.03
N LEU A 203 4.08 -1.17 0.92
CA LEU A 203 4.80 -2.41 0.59
C LEU A 203 3.84 -3.55 0.22
N LEU A 204 2.71 -3.66 0.93
CA LEU A 204 1.69 -4.67 0.67
C LEU A 204 1.15 -4.62 -0.77
N ASN A 205 1.10 -3.44 -1.39
CA ASN A 205 0.68 -3.28 -2.79
C ASN A 205 1.67 -3.86 -3.81
N ILE A 206 2.93 -4.04 -3.42
CA ILE A 206 4.01 -4.41 -4.35
C ILE A 206 4.43 -5.85 -4.11
N VAL A 207 4.69 -6.21 -2.86
CA VAL A 207 5.22 -7.53 -2.51
C VAL A 207 4.14 -8.52 -2.06
N GLY A 208 2.94 -8.03 -1.78
CA GLY A 208 1.83 -8.84 -1.29
C GLY A 208 1.96 -9.25 0.18
N GLU A 209 0.91 -9.88 0.70
CA GLU A 209 0.78 -10.19 2.13
C GLU A 209 1.88 -11.15 2.61
N HIS A 210 2.13 -12.23 1.86
CA HIS A 210 2.99 -13.30 2.30
C HIS A 210 4.45 -12.84 2.45
N VAL A 211 4.96 -12.10 1.46
CA VAL A 211 6.33 -11.58 1.48
C VAL A 211 6.49 -10.55 2.58
N LEU A 212 5.53 -9.63 2.73
CA LEU A 212 5.60 -8.62 3.78
C LEU A 212 5.59 -9.25 5.18
N ARG A 213 4.75 -10.27 5.40
CA ARG A 213 4.70 -11.00 6.67
C ARG A 213 6.02 -11.68 6.99
N ILE A 214 6.61 -12.39 6.02
CA ILE A 214 7.92 -13.04 6.19
C ILE A 214 9.00 -11.99 6.46
N ALA A 215 8.99 -10.88 5.73
CA ALA A 215 9.97 -9.81 5.89
C ALA A 215 9.95 -9.23 7.31
N VAL A 216 8.76 -8.91 7.84
CA VAL A 216 8.62 -8.41 9.21
C VAL A 216 9.04 -9.47 10.24
N GLN A 217 8.61 -10.72 10.08
CA GLN A 217 8.99 -11.81 10.99
C GLN A 217 10.50 -12.04 11.05
N ASN A 218 11.19 -11.99 9.92
CA ASN A 218 12.64 -12.18 9.88
C ASN A 218 13.39 -11.02 10.53
N LEU A 219 12.83 -9.80 10.46
CA LEU A 219 13.42 -8.59 11.03
C LEU A 219 12.92 -8.29 12.45
N GLU A 220 11.98 -9.07 12.99
CA GLU A 220 11.37 -8.84 14.30
C GLU A 220 12.41 -8.83 15.42
N GLN A 221 13.42 -9.70 15.35
CA GLN A 221 14.51 -9.74 16.33
C GLN A 221 15.42 -8.49 16.26
N GLU A 222 15.63 -7.97 15.05
CA GLU A 222 16.43 -6.77 14.81
C GLU A 222 15.68 -5.51 15.27
N PHE A 223 14.38 -5.41 14.99
CA PHE A 223 13.51 -4.36 15.51
C PHE A 223 13.41 -4.41 17.05
N ALA A 224 13.25 -5.60 17.63
CA ALA A 224 13.21 -5.77 19.07
C ALA A 224 14.55 -5.45 19.76
N ALA A 225 15.69 -5.61 19.07
CA ALA A 225 17.00 -5.22 19.59
C ALA A 225 17.18 -3.69 19.54
N ALA A 226 16.81 -3.05 18.44
CA ALA A 226 16.86 -1.60 18.27
C ALA A 226 15.96 -0.85 19.27
N GLY A 227 14.70 -1.30 19.43
CA GLY A 227 13.75 -0.68 20.36
C GLY A 227 14.16 -0.81 21.84
N ARG A 228 14.73 -1.95 22.24
CA ARG A 228 15.23 -2.15 23.62
C ARG A 228 16.42 -1.25 23.95
N VAL A 229 17.30 -1.01 22.98
CA VAL A 229 18.42 -0.09 23.10
C VAL A 229 17.91 1.34 23.30
N LEU A 230 16.90 1.74 22.52
CA LEU A 230 16.27 3.06 22.59
C LEU A 230 15.58 3.34 23.92
N GLU A 231 14.77 2.39 24.40
CA GLU A 231 14.07 2.50 25.70
C GLU A 231 15.05 2.50 26.88
N SER A 232 16.16 1.73 26.78
CA SER A 232 17.21 1.72 27.79
C SER A 232 17.93 3.06 27.91
N VAL A 233 18.18 3.74 26.78
CA VAL A 233 18.86 5.04 26.79
C VAL A 233 17.92 6.14 27.26
N GLU A 234 16.62 6.10 26.92
CA GLU A 234 15.64 7.06 27.47
C GLU A 234 15.54 6.96 29.00
N GLN A 235 15.48 5.73 29.55
CA GLN A 235 15.54 5.50 31.00
C GLN A 235 16.88 5.91 31.62
N GLU A 236 18.00 5.66 30.93
CA GLU A 236 19.33 6.08 31.41
C GLU A 236 19.49 7.61 31.36
N MET A 237 18.79 8.32 30.47
CA MET A 237 18.79 9.79 30.40
C MET A 237 17.76 10.46 31.31
N GLU A 238 16.82 9.70 31.89
CA GLU A 238 15.83 10.23 32.82
C GLU A 238 16.49 10.83 34.06
N GLY A 239 16.10 12.06 34.41
CA GLY A 239 16.69 12.82 35.53
C GLY A 239 17.98 13.61 35.20
N ILE A 240 18.59 13.41 34.03
CA ILE A 240 19.73 14.22 33.58
C ILE A 240 19.20 15.47 32.87
N ASP A 241 19.58 16.64 33.36
CA ASP A 241 19.25 17.92 32.73
C ASP A 241 19.82 17.99 31.30
N PHE A 242 19.04 18.49 30.36
CA PHE A 242 19.43 18.52 28.95
C PHE A 242 20.68 19.36 28.68
N ASP A 243 20.84 20.49 29.38
CA ASP A 243 22.03 21.33 29.24
C ASP A 243 23.26 20.65 29.83
N ILE A 244 23.11 19.88 30.91
CA ILE A 244 24.18 19.05 31.47
C ILE A 244 24.52 17.90 30.51
N ALA A 245 23.51 17.26 29.93
CA ALA A 245 23.66 16.15 29.00
C ALA A 245 24.46 16.58 27.75
N ILE A 246 24.13 17.70 27.13
CA ILE A 246 24.84 18.19 25.94
C ILE A 246 26.30 18.50 26.23
N VAL A 247 26.57 19.18 27.35
CA VAL A 247 27.94 19.64 27.66
C VAL A 247 28.86 18.47 27.96
N ASN A 248 28.34 17.39 28.53
CA ASN A 248 29.17 16.30 29.05
C ASN A 248 29.10 15.01 28.22
N LEU A 249 27.92 14.62 27.69
CA LEU A 249 27.78 13.34 26.98
C LEU A 249 28.45 13.35 25.62
N THR A 250 28.31 14.41 24.83
CA THR A 250 28.90 14.48 23.49
C THR A 250 30.43 14.35 23.52
N PRO A 251 31.18 15.16 24.30
CA PRO A 251 32.63 15.03 24.34
C PRO A 251 33.07 13.69 24.95
N LEU A 252 32.36 13.19 25.97
CA LEU A 252 32.70 11.90 26.59
C LEU A 252 32.47 10.72 25.65
N CYS A 253 31.41 10.74 24.83
CA CYS A 253 31.18 9.73 23.80
C CYS A 253 32.24 9.80 22.70
N ALA A 254 32.65 11.01 22.29
CA ALA A 254 33.71 11.19 21.30
C ALA A 254 35.07 10.68 21.79
N GLU A 255 35.40 10.93 23.06
CA GLU A 255 36.62 10.43 23.70
C GLU A 255 36.59 8.89 23.84
N LEU A 256 35.49 8.32 24.32
CA LEU A 256 35.32 6.86 24.44
C LEU A 256 35.35 6.14 23.08
N ALA A 257 34.96 6.84 22.01
CA ALA A 257 34.97 6.32 20.64
C ALA A 257 36.31 6.53 19.92
N ASP A 258 37.28 7.22 20.53
CA ASP A 258 38.54 7.65 19.88
C ASP A 258 38.28 8.38 18.55
N MET A 259 37.24 9.23 18.53
CA MET A 259 36.78 9.91 17.32
C MET A 259 37.79 10.98 16.87
N PRO A 260 38.19 11.03 15.59
CA PRO A 260 39.12 12.04 15.10
C PRO A 260 38.52 13.46 15.09
N GLU A 261 39.36 14.48 15.28
CA GLU A 261 38.94 15.89 15.49
C GLU A 261 38.08 16.45 14.35
N ASP A 262 38.29 16.01 13.11
CA ASP A 262 37.51 16.44 11.96
C ASP A 262 36.03 16.01 12.05
N GLN A 263 35.78 14.81 12.57
CA GLN A 263 34.43 14.28 12.80
C GLN A 263 33.78 14.90 14.04
N GLN A 264 34.57 15.23 15.07
CA GLN A 264 34.06 15.89 16.27
C GLN A 264 33.43 17.27 15.95
N ILE A 265 34.03 18.02 15.02
CA ILE A 265 33.50 19.32 14.57
C ILE A 265 32.11 19.17 13.93
N GLU A 266 31.90 18.14 13.12
CA GLU A 266 30.61 17.86 12.48
C GLU A 266 29.53 17.47 13.50
N VAL A 267 29.89 16.63 14.47
CA VAL A 267 29.02 16.26 15.59
C VAL A 267 28.64 17.49 16.42
N GLU A 268 29.60 18.35 16.75
CA GLU A 268 29.36 19.53 17.57
C GLU A 268 28.44 20.54 16.87
N TYR A 269 28.57 20.68 15.54
CA TYR A 269 27.65 21.48 14.73
C TYR A 269 26.20 20.97 14.79
N GLU A 270 26.00 19.66 14.67
CA GLU A 270 24.67 19.04 14.77
C GLU A 270 24.05 19.23 16.15
N VAL A 271 24.84 19.11 17.22
CA VAL A 271 24.39 19.35 18.60
C VAL A 271 23.96 20.80 18.81
N GLN A 272 24.70 21.77 18.26
CA GLN A 272 24.30 23.18 18.30
C GLN A 272 23.01 23.44 17.52
N ARG A 273 22.82 22.77 16.38
CA ARG A 273 21.56 22.86 15.62
C ARG A 273 20.38 22.30 16.43
N MET A 274 20.58 21.21 17.15
CA MET A 274 19.54 20.63 18.02
C MET A 274 19.20 21.53 19.20
N LYS A 275 20.19 22.23 19.78
CA LYS A 275 19.98 23.22 20.85
C LYS A 275 19.13 24.42 20.40
N ALA A 276 19.20 24.78 19.11
CA ALA A 276 18.42 25.87 18.53
C ALA A 276 16.93 25.51 18.29
N LEU A 277 16.54 24.23 18.39
CA LEU A 277 15.16 23.79 18.18
C LEU A 277 14.30 24.06 19.42
N SER A 278 13.16 24.74 19.22
CA SER A 278 12.19 25.03 20.29
C SER A 278 11.31 23.80 20.61
N LEU A 279 11.88 22.82 21.31
CA LEU A 279 11.20 21.57 21.70
C LEU A 279 10.98 21.50 23.22
N THR A 280 10.11 20.60 23.67
CA THR A 280 9.97 20.28 25.11
C THR A 280 11.23 19.59 25.64
N ASP A 281 11.50 19.71 26.94
CA ASP A 281 12.73 19.20 27.53
C ASP A 281 12.85 17.66 27.41
N GLN A 282 11.73 16.95 27.52
CA GLN A 282 11.65 15.51 27.29
C GLN A 282 11.98 15.14 25.83
N THR A 283 11.38 15.85 24.86
CA THR A 283 11.63 15.62 23.43
C THR A 283 13.08 15.94 23.04
N ARG A 284 13.70 16.96 23.65
CA ARG A 284 15.11 17.30 23.43
C ARG A 284 16.05 16.19 23.88
N ARG A 285 15.84 15.66 25.09
CA ARG A 285 16.62 14.53 25.63
C ARG A 285 16.47 13.29 24.75
N TYR A 286 15.25 12.98 24.33
CA TYR A 286 14.97 11.86 23.44
C TYR A 286 15.71 11.95 22.09
N LEU A 287 15.59 13.09 21.39
CA LEU A 287 16.28 13.28 20.11
C LEU A 287 17.81 13.29 20.27
N PHE A 288 18.31 13.84 21.37
CA PHE A 288 19.74 13.86 21.65
C PHE A 288 20.29 12.46 21.97
N GLY A 289 19.58 11.65 22.75
CA GLY A 289 19.92 10.24 22.96
C GLY A 289 19.97 9.46 21.64
N LEU A 290 18.96 9.63 20.79
CA LEU A 290 18.91 9.06 19.44
C LEU A 290 20.12 9.46 18.58
N PHE A 291 20.44 10.75 18.57
CA PHE A 291 21.60 11.27 17.85
C PHE A 291 22.90 10.63 18.35
N LEU A 292 23.10 10.54 19.67
CA LEU A 292 24.29 9.94 20.25
C LEU A 292 24.39 8.44 19.91
N ILE A 293 23.29 7.68 19.99
CA ILE A 293 23.29 6.25 19.65
C ILE A 293 23.63 6.04 18.17
N LYS A 294 23.05 6.85 17.28
CA LYS A 294 23.32 6.75 15.84
C LYS A 294 24.78 7.07 15.50
N THR A 295 25.36 8.03 16.21
CA THR A 295 26.72 8.54 15.93
C THR A 295 27.81 7.67 16.58
N PHE A 296 27.60 7.22 17.82
CA PHE A 296 28.62 6.56 18.64
C PHE A 296 28.31 5.10 18.98
N GLY A 297 27.07 4.64 18.72
CA GLY A 297 26.61 3.32 19.12
C GLY A 297 26.17 3.24 20.58
N ALA A 298 25.22 2.33 20.84
CA ALA A 298 24.56 2.19 22.13
C ALA A 298 25.50 1.91 23.32
N ASP A 299 26.50 1.06 23.11
CA ASP A 299 27.44 0.66 24.17
C ASP A 299 28.29 1.82 24.68
N ILE A 300 28.70 2.72 23.78
CA ILE A 300 29.50 3.90 24.12
C ILE A 300 28.63 4.89 24.88
N VAL A 301 27.41 5.13 24.40
CA VAL A 301 26.46 6.06 25.02
C VAL A 301 26.07 5.59 26.43
N SER A 302 25.77 4.30 26.64
CA SER A 302 25.45 3.78 27.98
C SER A 302 26.63 3.91 28.96
N LYS A 303 27.87 3.69 28.49
CA LYS A 303 29.07 3.91 29.33
C LYS A 303 29.23 5.39 29.71
N ALA A 304 29.02 6.29 28.75
CA ALA A 304 29.10 7.73 28.98
C ALA A 304 28.04 8.20 29.99
N ILE A 305 26.80 7.73 29.86
CA ILE A 305 25.70 8.08 30.77
C ILE A 305 25.99 7.60 32.20
N LYS A 306 26.49 6.37 32.36
CA LYS A 306 26.88 5.83 33.68
C LYS A 306 27.97 6.68 34.35
N ALA A 307 29.00 7.05 33.60
CA ALA A 307 30.09 7.86 34.12
C ALA A 307 29.61 9.23 34.62
N ILE A 308 28.71 9.89 33.90
CA ILE A 308 28.15 11.19 34.32
C ILE A 308 27.24 11.03 35.54
N ARG A 309 26.43 9.97 35.60
CA ARG A 309 25.54 9.72 36.74
C ARG A 309 26.35 9.47 38.02
N ASP A 310 27.45 8.74 37.92
CA ASP A 310 28.36 8.51 39.05
C ASP A 310 28.97 9.84 39.53
N ASP A 311 29.39 10.72 38.62
CA ASP A 311 29.94 12.05 38.96
C ASP A 311 28.92 12.96 39.66
N ILE A 312 27.68 13.02 39.14
CA ILE A 312 26.57 13.76 39.77
C ILE A 312 26.28 13.23 41.18
N SER A 313 26.24 11.90 41.35
CA SER A 313 25.95 11.28 42.65
C SER A 313 27.02 11.54 43.73
N LEU A 314 28.28 11.71 43.32
CA LEU A 314 29.39 12.04 44.23
C LEU A 314 29.31 13.50 44.69
N SER A 315 28.86 14.41 43.83
CA SER A 315 28.71 15.84 44.14
C SER A 315 27.60 16.16 45.16
N ASP A 316 26.61 15.28 45.31
CA ASP A 316 25.46 15.44 46.24
C ASP A 316 25.71 14.84 47.64
N THR A 317 26.91 14.30 47.92
CA THR A 317 27.23 13.79 49.26
C THR A 317 27.51 14.94 50.26
N PRO A 318 26.77 15.07 51.38
CA PRO A 318 27.00 16.14 52.34
C PRO A 318 28.38 15.97 52.98
N GLN A 319 29.24 17.00 52.91
CA GLN A 319 30.49 17.01 53.66
C GLN A 319 30.21 16.83 55.16
N PRO A 320 30.91 15.91 55.86
CA PRO A 320 30.74 15.75 57.29
C PRO A 320 31.18 17.04 58.00
N SER A 321 30.25 17.66 58.72
CA SER A 321 30.50 18.84 59.55
C SER A 321 31.63 18.56 60.54
N LEU A 322 32.74 19.30 60.41
CA LEU A 322 33.84 19.26 61.36
C LEU A 322 33.33 19.65 62.76
N PRO A 323 33.70 18.93 63.83
CA PRO A 323 33.35 19.32 65.18
C PRO A 323 34.11 20.60 65.54
N HIS A 324 33.36 21.66 65.87
CA HIS A 324 33.95 22.88 66.40
C HIS A 324 34.50 22.65 67.82
N PRO A 325 35.67 23.22 68.16
CA PRO A 325 36.37 23.02 69.43
C PRO A 325 35.71 23.66 70.64
#